data_AF-A0AAJ7FTN3-F1
#
_entry.id   AF-A0AAJ7FTN3-F1
#
_cell.length_a   1.000
_cell.length_b   1.000
_cell.length_c   1.000
_cell.angle_alpha   90.00
_cell.angle_beta   90.00
_cell.angle_gamma   90.00
#
_symmetry.space_group_name_H-M   'P 1'
#
loop_
_entity.id
_entity.type
_entity.pdbx_description
1 polymer ?
#
loop_
_entity_poly.entity_id
_entity_poly.type
_entity_poly.pdbx_seq_one_letter_code
_entity_poly.pdbx_strand_id
1 'polypeptide(L)'
;MSTQLFLFLCSVLIAGVINYANGAVMVREVSAGHLAELPCLSSDDYHRFMFWELKDNQHIISPGNPHDSEKYNYEVLTGKLFIRGVSTAESGFYKCVSRGIADTSVIKIHVVELVVRKDSEDVWENNFETNLLRSMAAVTVIVLAVAIVLFIVIMKRRKNHHFFEMQESRENSPARYNPKVQNVPSTEVPTSVESRGIDNVAMDVDFPKVFKLMQKEQAIP
;
A
#
# COMPACT_ATOMS: atom_id res chain seq x y z
N MET A 1 10.82 -40.46 -48.57
CA MET A 1 12.04 -39.65 -48.78
C MET A 1 11.88 -38.19 -48.38
N SER A 2 10.72 -37.55 -48.64
CA SER A 2 10.48 -36.13 -48.32
C SER A 2 10.42 -35.80 -46.81
N THR A 3 9.82 -36.68 -45.99
CA THR A 3 9.65 -36.44 -44.54
C THR A 3 10.95 -36.55 -43.73
N GLN A 4 11.86 -37.46 -44.11
CA GLN A 4 13.16 -37.58 -43.47
C GLN A 4 14.08 -36.39 -43.78
N LEU A 5 14.00 -35.84 -45.00
CA LEU A 5 14.74 -34.64 -45.38
C LEU A 5 14.28 -33.42 -44.57
N PHE A 6 12.97 -33.31 -44.32
CA PHE A 6 12.39 -32.23 -43.52
C PHE A 6 12.82 -32.29 -42.05
N LEU A 7 12.87 -33.49 -41.46
CA LEU A 7 13.36 -33.71 -40.10
C LEU A 7 14.86 -33.44 -39.99
N PHE A 8 15.65 -33.82 -41.00
CA PHE A 8 17.08 -33.48 -41.06
C PHE A 8 17.31 -31.97 -41.17
N LEU A 9 16.57 -31.28 -42.04
CA LEU A 9 16.65 -29.82 -42.16
C LEU A 9 16.21 -29.11 -40.87
N CYS A 10 15.15 -29.57 -40.20
CA CYS A 10 14.77 -29.08 -38.88
C CYS A 10 15.87 -29.34 -37.84
N SER A 11 16.51 -30.51 -37.83
CA SER A 11 17.58 -30.81 -36.88
C SER A 11 18.82 -29.93 -37.10
N VAL A 12 19.17 -29.63 -38.35
CA VAL A 12 20.28 -28.74 -38.71
C VAL A 12 19.95 -27.29 -38.39
N LEU A 13 18.70 -26.85 -38.59
CA LEU A 13 18.25 -25.52 -38.20
C LEU A 13 18.23 -25.36 -36.67
N ILE A 14 17.75 -26.36 -35.94
CA ILE A 14 17.74 -26.36 -34.48
C ILE A 14 19.19 -26.39 -33.94
N ALA A 15 20.07 -27.24 -34.49
CA ALA A 15 21.49 -27.27 -34.11
C ALA A 15 22.25 -25.98 -34.50
N GLY A 16 21.90 -25.34 -35.62
CA GLY A 16 22.45 -24.06 -36.05
C GLY A 16 22.04 -22.91 -35.14
N VAL A 17 20.81 -22.93 -34.61
CA VAL A 17 20.31 -21.92 -33.66
C VAL A 17 20.92 -22.10 -32.26
N ILE A 18 21.24 -23.32 -31.85
CA ILE A 18 21.84 -23.60 -30.52
C ILE A 18 23.33 -23.19 -30.45
N ASN A 19 24.00 -22.98 -31.59
CA ASN A 19 25.39 -22.50 -31.62
C ASN A 19 25.53 -20.97 -31.60
N TYR A 20 24.48 -20.22 -31.24
CA TYR A 20 24.64 -18.80 -30.96
C TYR A 20 25.48 -18.67 -29.69
N ALA A 21 26.71 -18.21 -29.88
CA ALA A 21 27.76 -18.09 -28.88
C ALA A 21 27.21 -17.76 -27.49
N ASN A 22 27.42 -18.69 -26.55
CA ASN A 22 27.38 -18.41 -25.12
C ASN A 22 28.56 -17.49 -24.76
N GLY A 23 28.50 -16.24 -25.23
CA GLY A 23 29.24 -15.16 -24.62
C GLY A 23 28.60 -14.93 -23.26
N ALA A 24 29.24 -15.36 -22.19
CA ALA A 24 28.80 -15.01 -20.85
C ALA A 24 28.87 -13.48 -20.71
N VAL A 25 27.71 -12.82 -20.83
CA VAL A 25 27.57 -11.37 -20.61
C VAL A 25 27.53 -11.18 -19.10
N MET A 26 28.47 -10.39 -18.58
CA MET A 26 28.50 -10.06 -17.16
C MET A 26 27.68 -8.79 -16.93
N VAL A 27 26.71 -8.84 -16.02
CA VAL A 27 25.86 -7.69 -15.69
C VAL A 27 26.43 -6.96 -14.47
N ARG A 28 26.65 -5.65 -14.61
CA ARG A 28 27.11 -4.77 -13.55
C ARG A 28 26.06 -3.70 -13.27
N GLU A 29 25.52 -3.70 -12.06
CA GLU A 29 24.55 -2.72 -11.62
C GLU A 29 25.21 -1.63 -10.77
N VAL A 30 24.91 -0.36 -11.08
CA VAL A 30 25.47 0.80 -10.37
C VAL A 30 24.38 1.86 -10.24
N SER A 31 24.33 2.57 -9.11
CA SER A 31 23.44 3.72 -8.93
C SER A 31 23.87 4.93 -9.76
N ALA A 32 22.90 5.74 -10.18
CA ALA A 32 23.20 7.01 -10.83
C ALA A 32 24.09 7.89 -9.94
N GLY A 33 24.96 8.69 -10.55
CA GLY A 33 25.93 9.54 -9.87
C GLY A 33 27.17 8.82 -9.29
N HIS A 34 27.15 7.49 -9.19
CA HIS A 34 28.27 6.74 -8.60
C HIS A 34 29.35 6.38 -9.62
N LEU A 35 30.47 5.84 -9.11
CA LEU A 35 31.56 5.30 -9.92
C LEU A 35 31.21 3.86 -10.35
N ALA A 36 31.16 3.61 -11.66
CA ALA A 36 31.06 2.25 -12.18
C ALA A 36 32.46 1.68 -12.44
N GLU A 37 32.73 0.50 -11.88
CA GLU A 37 33.91 -0.30 -12.18
C GLU A 37 33.48 -1.50 -13.03
N LEU A 38 34.02 -1.58 -14.25
CA LEU A 38 33.80 -2.68 -15.19
C LEU A 38 35.10 -3.51 -15.30
N PRO A 39 35.14 -4.72 -14.76
CA PRO A 39 36.30 -5.60 -14.90
C PRO A 39 36.38 -6.20 -16.31
N CYS A 40 37.61 -6.36 -16.80
CA CYS A 40 37.89 -7.02 -18.06
C CYS A 40 38.31 -8.48 -17.85
N LEU A 41 37.38 -9.42 -18.02
CA LEU A 41 37.68 -10.86 -17.90
C LEU A 41 38.38 -11.46 -19.13
N SER A 42 38.63 -10.65 -20.16
CA SER A 42 39.45 -11.08 -21.30
C SER A 42 40.96 -10.90 -21.04
N SER A 43 41.36 -10.12 -20.04
CA SER A 43 42.77 -9.99 -19.65
C SER A 43 43.15 -11.12 -18.69
N ASP A 44 44.08 -11.98 -19.11
CA ASP A 44 44.59 -13.13 -18.36
C ASP A 44 46.10 -13.29 -18.57
N ASP A 45 46.72 -14.33 -17.98
CA ASP A 45 48.17 -14.55 -18.08
C ASP A 45 48.67 -14.75 -19.52
N TYR A 46 47.77 -15.06 -20.45
CA TYR A 46 48.07 -15.30 -21.86
C TYR A 46 47.53 -14.21 -22.79
N HIS A 47 46.66 -13.31 -22.29
CA HIS A 47 46.02 -12.25 -23.06
C HIS A 47 46.16 -10.90 -22.36
N ARG A 48 46.71 -9.92 -23.07
CA ARG A 48 46.87 -8.56 -22.56
C ARG A 48 45.76 -7.64 -23.05
N PHE A 49 45.22 -6.81 -22.16
CA PHE A 49 44.27 -5.76 -22.49
C PHE A 49 44.77 -4.87 -23.65
N MET A 50 43.88 -4.58 -24.61
CA MET A 50 44.13 -3.64 -25.70
C MET A 50 43.29 -2.36 -25.57
N PHE A 51 41.96 -2.49 -25.59
CA PHE A 51 41.04 -1.36 -25.59
C PHE A 51 39.64 -1.75 -25.13
N TRP A 52 38.87 -0.74 -24.76
CA TRP A 52 37.43 -0.83 -24.54
C TRP A 52 36.66 -0.27 -25.73
N GLU A 53 35.60 -0.96 -26.12
CA GLU A 53 34.60 -0.49 -27.06
C GLU A 53 33.31 -0.20 -26.29
N LEU A 54 32.85 1.04 -26.38
CA LEU A 54 31.61 1.50 -25.73
C LEU A 54 30.37 1.04 -26.51
N LYS A 55 29.21 1.24 -25.88
CA LYS A 55 27.87 0.86 -26.40
C LYS A 55 27.57 1.23 -27.85
N ASP A 56 28.19 2.28 -28.39
CA ASP A 56 27.90 2.80 -29.73
C ASP A 56 28.82 2.23 -30.82
N ASN A 57 29.75 1.31 -30.48
CA ASN A 57 30.81 0.76 -31.35
C ASN A 57 31.73 1.81 -32.04
N GLN A 58 31.45 3.11 -31.88
CA GLN A 58 32.21 4.23 -32.44
C GLN A 58 33.20 4.82 -31.44
N HIS A 59 32.91 4.67 -30.14
CA HIS A 59 33.73 5.21 -29.08
C HIS A 59 34.67 4.12 -28.56
N ILE A 60 35.96 4.27 -28.86
CA ILE A 60 37.02 3.36 -28.44
C ILE A 60 37.87 4.07 -27.37
N ILE A 61 38.07 3.42 -26.23
CA ILE A 61 38.99 3.90 -25.20
C ILE A 61 40.26 3.06 -25.29
N SER A 62 41.33 3.70 -25.76
CA SER A 62 42.63 3.07 -25.93
C SER A 62 43.77 4.07 -25.68
N PRO A 63 45.00 3.57 -25.41
CA PRO A 63 46.18 4.42 -25.37
C PRO A 63 46.35 5.14 -26.71
N GLY A 64 46.33 6.47 -26.69
CA GLY A 64 46.52 7.30 -27.89
C GLY A 64 45.24 7.70 -28.64
N ASN A 65 44.06 7.20 -28.25
CA ASN A 65 42.80 7.73 -28.77
C ASN A 65 42.28 8.86 -27.86
N PRO A 66 41.89 10.03 -28.39
CA PRO A 66 41.23 11.06 -27.59
C PRO A 66 39.91 10.51 -27.03
N HIS A 67 39.82 10.51 -25.71
CA HIS A 67 38.61 10.19 -24.97
C HIS A 67 38.49 11.17 -23.82
N ASP A 68 37.29 11.28 -23.24
CA ASP A 68 37.06 12.08 -22.06
C ASP A 68 37.72 11.42 -20.84
N SER A 69 38.92 11.89 -20.49
CA SER A 69 39.72 11.39 -19.36
C SER A 69 39.16 11.80 -18.00
N GLU A 70 38.25 12.77 -17.95
CA GLU A 70 37.58 13.16 -16.71
C GLU A 70 36.51 12.11 -16.36
N LYS A 71 35.76 11.68 -17.37
CA LYS A 71 34.67 10.70 -17.25
C LYS A 71 35.14 9.25 -17.26
N TYR A 72 36.03 8.90 -18.18
CA TYR A 72 36.50 7.53 -18.38
C TYR A 72 37.97 7.39 -18.01
N ASN A 73 38.27 6.41 -17.17
CA ASN A 73 39.64 6.07 -16.81
C ASN A 73 39.82 4.55 -16.85
N TYR A 74 41.01 4.05 -17.17
CA TYR A 74 41.25 2.62 -17.26
C TYR A 74 42.62 2.20 -16.73
N GLU A 75 42.70 0.97 -16.23
CA GLU A 75 43.95 0.34 -15.81
C GLU A 75 44.55 -0.50 -16.95
N VAL A 76 45.80 -0.24 -17.31
CA VAL A 76 46.48 -0.93 -18.42
C VAL A 76 46.79 -2.40 -18.12
N LEU A 77 47.02 -2.75 -16.85
CA LEU A 77 47.42 -4.11 -16.44
C LEU A 77 46.23 -5.07 -16.36
N THR A 78 45.12 -4.61 -15.80
CA THR A 78 43.92 -5.40 -15.55
C THR A 78 42.86 -5.19 -16.64
N GLY A 79 42.96 -4.10 -17.40
CA GLY A 79 41.93 -3.66 -18.32
C GLY A 79 40.67 -3.15 -17.62
N LYS A 80 40.68 -2.85 -16.31
CA LYS A 80 39.51 -2.33 -15.61
C LYS A 80 39.13 -0.95 -16.14
N LEU A 81 37.85 -0.74 -16.45
CA LEU A 81 37.30 0.56 -16.84
C LEU A 81 36.53 1.18 -15.69
N PHE A 82 36.83 2.45 -15.42
CA PHE A 82 36.18 3.29 -14.43
C PHE A 82 35.40 4.38 -15.15
N ILE A 83 34.10 4.46 -14.85
CA ILE A 83 33.21 5.49 -15.40
C ILE A 83 32.70 6.33 -14.22
N ARG A 84 33.09 7.60 -14.20
CA ARG A 84 32.70 8.54 -13.14
C ARG A 84 31.32 9.12 -13.42
N GLY A 85 30.51 9.29 -12.37
CA GLY A 85 29.22 9.97 -12.44
C GLY A 85 28.27 9.31 -13.44
N VAL A 86 28.06 8.00 -13.32
CA VAL A 86 27.22 7.28 -14.28
C VAL A 86 25.78 7.79 -14.26
N SER A 87 25.18 7.97 -15.42
CA SER A 87 23.78 8.31 -15.60
C SER A 87 23.07 7.19 -16.38
N THR A 88 21.75 7.26 -16.49
CA THR A 88 20.98 6.29 -17.28
C THR A 88 21.44 6.23 -18.74
N ALA A 89 22.05 7.30 -19.26
CA ALA A 89 22.61 7.34 -20.61
C ALA A 89 23.84 6.44 -20.78
N GLU A 90 24.60 6.14 -19.73
CA GLU A 90 25.78 5.27 -19.81
C GLU A 90 25.42 3.78 -19.73
N SER A 91 24.16 3.44 -19.50
CA SER A 91 23.71 2.05 -19.52
C SER A 91 23.91 1.45 -20.92
N GLY A 92 24.38 0.21 -20.98
CA GLY A 92 24.61 -0.49 -22.24
C GLY A 92 25.73 -1.53 -22.18
N PHE A 93 26.09 -2.07 -23.34
CA PHE A 93 27.11 -3.10 -23.46
C PHE A 93 28.48 -2.49 -23.73
N TYR A 94 29.46 -2.91 -22.93
CA TYR A 94 30.86 -2.52 -23.05
C TYR A 94 31.67 -3.76 -23.39
N LYS A 95 32.51 -3.68 -24.42
CA LYS A 95 33.34 -4.83 -24.83
C LYS A 95 34.78 -4.55 -24.47
N CYS A 96 35.37 -5.46 -23.70
CA CYS A 96 36.80 -5.47 -23.44
C CYS A 96 37.52 -6.39 -24.42
N VAL A 97 38.47 -5.85 -25.17
CA VAL A 97 39.28 -6.60 -26.13
C VAL A 97 40.68 -6.80 -25.61
N SER A 98 41.12 -8.06 -25.59
CA SER A 98 42.46 -8.47 -25.17
C SER A 98 43.13 -9.33 -26.24
N ARG A 99 44.46 -9.23 -26.35
CA ARG A 99 45.28 -9.87 -27.38
C ARG A 99 46.24 -10.88 -26.78
N GLY A 100 46.40 -12.02 -27.44
CA GLY A 100 47.35 -13.06 -27.05
C GLY A 100 48.78 -12.53 -26.99
N ILE A 101 49.49 -12.89 -25.91
CA ILE A 101 50.89 -12.52 -25.68
C ILE A 101 51.82 -13.38 -26.54
N ALA A 102 51.56 -14.69 -26.62
CA ALA A 102 52.32 -15.63 -27.45
C ALA A 102 51.91 -15.52 -28.92
N ASP A 103 50.60 -15.63 -29.19
CA ASP A 103 50.03 -15.51 -30.53
C ASP A 103 49.22 -14.23 -30.64
N THR A 104 49.82 -13.25 -31.31
CA THR A 104 49.22 -11.93 -31.49
C THR A 104 48.01 -11.93 -32.45
N SER A 105 47.71 -13.06 -33.09
CA SER A 105 46.51 -13.27 -33.90
C SER A 105 45.29 -13.68 -33.08
N VAL A 106 45.49 -14.17 -31.85
CA VAL A 106 44.40 -14.61 -30.97
C VAL A 106 43.85 -13.40 -30.21
N ILE A 107 42.54 -13.18 -30.34
CA ILE A 107 41.83 -12.07 -29.68
C ILE A 107 40.71 -12.65 -28.82
N LYS A 108 40.63 -12.19 -27.57
CA LYS A 108 39.59 -12.57 -26.62
C LYS A 108 38.74 -11.34 -26.31
N ILE A 109 37.43 -11.49 -26.44
CA ILE A 109 36.47 -10.41 -26.21
C ILE A 109 35.57 -10.79 -25.05
N HIS A 110 35.40 -9.89 -24.09
CA HIS A 110 34.45 -10.05 -22.99
C HIS A 110 33.46 -8.89 -22.98
N VAL A 111 32.18 -9.18 -22.79
CA VAL A 111 31.10 -8.17 -22.83
C VAL A 111 30.53 -7.99 -21.42
N VAL A 112 30.46 -6.74 -21.00
CA VAL A 112 29.89 -6.31 -19.72
C VAL A 112 28.68 -5.43 -20.00
N GLU A 113 27.53 -5.78 -19.46
CA GLU A 113 26.33 -4.96 -19.48
C GLU A 113 26.31 -4.07 -18.24
N LEU A 114 26.41 -2.76 -18.42
CA LEU A 114 26.23 -1.78 -17.36
C LEU A 114 24.75 -1.40 -17.28
N VAL A 115 24.14 -1.64 -16.13
CA VAL A 115 22.77 -1.24 -15.80
C VAL A 115 22.82 -0.16 -14.75
N VAL A 116 22.44 1.06 -15.11
CA VAL A 116 22.41 2.18 -14.16
C VAL A 116 21.03 2.27 -13.52
N ARG A 117 20.96 1.99 -12.22
CA ARG A 117 19.75 2.17 -11.41
C ARG A 117 19.62 3.64 -11.03
N LYS A 118 18.46 4.25 -11.26
CA LYS A 118 18.16 5.56 -10.71
C LYS A 118 18.03 5.40 -9.19
N ASP A 119 18.84 6.12 -8.45
CA ASP A 119 18.80 6.25 -6.99
C ASP A 119 17.39 6.72 -6.58
N SER A 120 16.56 5.75 -6.24
CA SER A 120 15.20 5.94 -5.80
C SER A 120 15.16 6.05 -4.28
N GLU A 121 16.00 6.92 -3.70
CA GLU A 121 15.87 7.29 -2.29
C GLU A 121 14.51 7.98 -2.04
N ASP A 122 13.91 8.59 -3.07
CA ASP A 122 12.52 9.08 -3.05
C ASP A 122 11.45 7.97 -2.97
N VAL A 123 11.80 6.71 -3.27
CA VAL A 123 10.84 5.59 -3.22
C VAL A 123 10.80 4.96 -1.82
N TRP A 124 11.88 5.03 -1.03
CA TRP A 124 11.91 4.47 0.32
C TRP A 124 11.30 5.38 1.39
N GLU A 125 11.37 6.70 1.23
CA GLU A 125 10.70 7.62 2.18
C GLU A 125 9.16 7.61 2.04
N ASN A 126 8.64 7.13 0.91
CA ASN A 126 7.20 7.03 0.64
C ASN A 126 6.75 5.60 0.36
N ASN A 127 7.09 4.65 1.23
CA ASN A 127 6.33 3.39 1.29
C ASN A 127 4.89 3.72 1.70
N PHE A 128 4.05 4.00 0.70
CA PHE A 128 2.64 4.35 0.78
C PHE A 128 1.89 3.41 1.72
N GLU A 129 2.26 2.13 1.72
CA GLU A 129 1.70 1.10 2.59
C GLU A 129 1.91 1.40 4.09
N THR A 130 3.13 1.79 4.49
CA THR A 130 3.44 2.10 5.89
C THR A 130 2.80 3.41 6.35
N ASN A 131 2.78 4.43 5.49
CA ASN A 131 2.12 5.71 5.78
C ASN A 131 0.59 5.58 5.80
N LEU A 132 0.01 4.71 4.97
CA LEU A 132 -1.41 4.41 4.95
C LEU A 132 -1.82 3.67 6.23
N LEU A 133 -1.06 2.65 6.65
CA LEU A 133 -1.32 1.95 7.92
C LEU A 133 -1.23 2.92 9.12
N ARG A 134 -0.21 3.79 9.14
CA ARG A 134 -0.03 4.78 10.21
C ARG A 134 -1.15 5.83 10.23
N SER A 135 -1.60 6.30 9.07
CA SER A 135 -2.72 7.24 8.97
C SER A 135 -4.05 6.61 9.36
N MET A 136 -4.31 5.35 8.96
CA MET A 136 -5.50 4.61 9.37
C MET A 136 -5.54 4.37 10.87
N ALA A 137 -4.42 4.01 11.49
CA ALA A 137 -4.33 3.88 12.95
C ALA A 137 -4.61 5.22 13.67
N ALA A 138 -4.12 6.34 13.15
CA ALA A 138 -4.40 7.65 13.73
C ALA A 138 -5.89 8.03 13.61
N VAL A 139 -6.50 7.77 12.44
CA VAL A 139 -7.93 8.06 12.20
C VAL A 139 -8.82 7.20 13.09
N THR A 140 -8.52 5.91 13.28
CA THR A 140 -9.32 5.03 14.15
C THR A 140 -9.29 5.49 15.61
N VAL A 141 -8.12 5.92 16.11
CA VAL A 141 -8.00 6.49 17.47
C VAL A 141 -8.86 7.75 17.62
N ILE A 142 -8.86 8.63 16.63
CA ILE A 142 -9.69 9.86 16.65
C ILE A 142 -11.19 9.50 16.66
N VAL A 143 -11.63 8.57 15.82
CA VAL A 143 -13.04 8.13 15.77
C VAL A 143 -13.48 7.53 17.11
N LEU A 144 -12.65 6.69 17.73
CA LEU A 144 -12.94 6.13 19.05
C LEU A 144 -13.03 7.22 20.12
N ALA A 145 -12.14 8.21 20.10
CA ALA A 145 -12.20 9.33 21.03
C ALA A 145 -13.50 10.13 20.87
N VAL A 146 -13.92 10.43 19.64
CA VAL A 146 -15.20 11.12 19.39
C VAL A 146 -16.39 10.29 19.86
N ALA A 147 -16.40 8.98 19.59
CA ALA A 147 -17.47 8.08 20.04
C ALA A 147 -17.60 8.05 21.57
N ILE A 148 -16.49 7.98 22.30
CA ILE A 148 -16.46 8.02 23.76
C ILE A 148 -17.01 9.36 24.29
N VAL A 149 -16.58 10.48 23.70
CA VAL A 149 -17.08 11.82 24.10
C VAL A 149 -18.58 11.94 23.87
N LEU A 150 -19.08 11.51 22.70
CA LEU A 150 -20.52 11.52 22.41
C LEU A 150 -21.30 10.65 23.39
N PHE A 151 -20.79 9.47 23.72
CA PHE A 151 -21.41 8.58 24.69
C PHE A 151 -21.53 9.24 26.08
N ILE A 152 -20.48 9.90 26.55
CA ILE A 152 -20.48 10.63 27.82
C ILE A 152 -21.52 11.77 27.79
N VAL A 153 -21.58 12.53 26.70
CA VAL A 153 -22.55 13.63 26.53
C VAL A 153 -23.99 13.12 26.57
N ILE A 154 -24.30 12.03 25.86
CA ILE A 154 -25.63 11.43 25.84
C ILE A 154 -26.01 10.91 27.23
N MET A 155 -25.10 10.20 27.90
CA MET A 155 -25.33 9.70 29.26
C MET A 155 -25.56 10.83 30.27
N LYS A 156 -24.81 11.93 30.16
CA LYS A 156 -24.98 13.12 31.00
C LYS A 156 -26.33 13.81 30.73
N ARG A 157 -26.73 13.95 29.46
CA ARG A 157 -28.06 14.49 29.10
C ARG A 157 -29.17 13.63 29.65
N ARG A 158 -29.09 12.29 29.50
CA ARG A 158 -30.12 11.37 30.00
C ARG A 158 -30.25 11.43 31.52
N LYS A 159 -29.14 11.49 32.26
CA LYS A 159 -29.17 11.70 33.72
C LYS A 159 -29.79 13.04 34.11
N ASN A 160 -29.48 14.11 33.36
CA ASN A 160 -30.06 15.43 33.62
C ASN A 160 -31.57 15.45 33.36
N HIS A 161 -32.05 14.78 32.29
CA HIS A 161 -33.48 14.62 32.03
C HIS A 161 -34.19 13.81 33.13
N HIS A 162 -33.58 12.71 33.60
CA HIS A 162 -34.16 11.91 34.69
C HIS A 162 -34.20 12.70 36.02
N PHE A 163 -33.25 13.60 36.29
CA PHE A 163 -33.32 14.47 37.46
C PHE A 163 -34.44 15.52 37.33
N PHE A 164 -34.64 16.08 36.14
CA PHE A 164 -35.66 17.09 35.87
C PHE A 164 -37.09 16.51 36.01
N GLU A 165 -37.31 15.28 35.55
CA GLU A 165 -38.60 14.58 35.65
C GLU A 165 -39.01 14.26 37.11
N MET A 166 -38.03 13.99 37.99
CA MET A 166 -38.28 13.78 39.43
C MET A 166 -38.59 15.09 40.17
N GLN A 167 -38.08 16.23 39.69
CA GLN A 167 -38.37 17.56 40.25
C GLN A 167 -39.81 17.98 39.94
N GLU A 168 -40.26 17.76 38.70
CA GLU A 168 -41.62 18.10 38.23
C GLU A 168 -42.70 17.22 38.88
N SER A 169 -42.39 15.95 39.15
CA SER A 169 -43.28 15.03 39.88
C SER A 169 -43.48 15.43 41.35
N ARG A 170 -42.54 16.17 41.95
CA ARG A 170 -42.62 16.63 43.34
C ARG A 170 -43.50 17.88 43.51
N GLU A 171 -43.64 18.69 42.46
CA GLU A 171 -44.53 19.87 42.46
C GLU A 171 -46.00 19.52 42.21
N ASN A 172 -46.29 18.35 41.63
CA ASN A 172 -47.66 17.89 41.33
C ASN A 172 -48.32 17.05 42.45
N SER A 173 -47.89 17.21 43.72
CA SER A 173 -48.52 16.51 44.84
C SER A 173 -49.81 17.23 45.26
N PRO A 174 -50.99 16.58 45.25
CA PRO A 174 -52.26 17.26 45.49
C PRO A 174 -52.34 17.80 46.93
N ALA A 175 -52.68 19.09 47.04
CA ALA A 175 -52.94 19.76 48.30
C ALA A 175 -54.02 19.01 49.10
N ARG A 176 -53.77 18.86 50.41
CA ARG A 176 -54.71 18.24 51.37
C ARG A 176 -56.10 18.86 51.24
N TYR A 177 -57.09 18.03 50.92
CA TYR A 177 -58.52 18.35 50.95
C TYR A 177 -58.96 18.74 52.37
N ASN A 178 -59.52 19.94 52.52
CA ASN A 178 -60.08 20.42 53.79
C ASN A 178 -61.57 20.73 53.56
N PRO A 179 -62.52 19.93 54.08
CA PRO A 179 -63.93 20.13 53.84
C PRO A 179 -64.49 21.04 54.93
N LYS A 180 -64.79 22.30 54.61
CA LYS A 180 -65.88 23.05 55.27
C LYS A 180 -66.16 24.39 54.57
N VAL A 181 -67.45 24.73 54.59
CA VAL A 181 -68.10 26.03 54.32
C VAL A 181 -68.71 26.22 52.92
N GLN A 182 -69.83 25.53 52.71
CA GLN A 182 -71.19 26.07 52.52
C GLN A 182 -71.37 27.57 52.13
N ASN A 183 -72.04 27.80 50.98
CA ASN A 183 -73.14 28.74 50.71
C ASN A 183 -72.99 29.78 49.55
N VAL A 184 -73.69 29.50 48.42
CA VAL A 184 -74.63 30.39 47.64
C VAL A 184 -73.99 31.57 46.82
N PRO A 185 -74.54 32.07 45.68
CA PRO A 185 -74.77 31.44 44.36
C PRO A 185 -74.43 32.38 43.14
N SER A 186 -74.70 31.88 41.92
CA SER A 186 -75.05 32.63 40.69
C SER A 186 -73.98 33.49 39.99
N THR A 187 -73.67 33.18 38.73
CA THR A 187 -74.24 33.86 37.54
C THR A 187 -73.66 33.25 36.27
N GLU A 188 -74.57 33.02 35.32
CA GLU A 188 -74.43 32.40 34.01
C GLU A 188 -73.62 33.26 33.03
N VAL A 189 -73.02 32.62 32.02
CA VAL A 189 -73.25 32.84 30.56
C VAL A 189 -72.05 32.25 29.76
N PRO A 190 -72.29 31.65 28.59
CA PRO A 190 -71.51 30.54 28.04
C PRO A 190 -70.57 31.00 26.91
N THR A 191 -69.88 30.08 26.23
CA THR A 191 -70.14 29.71 24.82
C THR A 191 -68.97 28.85 24.28
N SER A 192 -69.32 27.67 23.76
CA SER A 192 -68.70 26.88 22.67
C SER A 192 -67.16 26.83 22.51
N VAL A 193 -66.61 25.62 22.37
CA VAL A 193 -66.44 24.95 21.07
C VAL A 193 -65.97 23.51 21.34
N GLU A 194 -66.71 22.59 20.75
CA GLU A 194 -66.52 21.15 20.74
C GLU A 194 -65.37 20.77 19.80
N SER A 195 -64.45 19.91 20.26
CA SER A 195 -63.60 19.13 19.37
C SER A 195 -63.52 17.70 19.89
N ARG A 196 -64.11 16.81 19.08
CA ARG A 196 -64.22 15.37 19.26
C ARG A 196 -62.87 14.73 19.58
N GLY A 197 -62.73 14.24 20.82
CA GLY A 197 -61.76 13.22 21.17
C GLY A 197 -62.31 11.85 20.80
N ILE A 198 -61.47 11.02 20.18
CA ILE A 198 -61.77 9.64 19.77
C ILE A 198 -61.91 8.77 21.03
N ASP A 199 -63.07 8.13 21.20
CA ASP A 199 -63.35 7.21 22.30
C ASP A 199 -62.59 5.88 22.08
N ASN A 200 -61.40 5.75 22.67
CA ASN A 200 -60.79 4.43 22.82
C ASN A 200 -61.50 3.71 23.97
N VAL A 201 -62.39 2.78 23.62
CA VAL A 201 -62.98 1.81 24.55
C VAL A 201 -61.85 1.13 25.32
N ALA A 202 -61.78 1.42 26.63
CA ALA A 202 -60.90 0.71 27.55
C ALA A 202 -61.30 -0.77 27.57
N MET A 203 -60.50 -1.62 26.92
CA MET A 203 -60.48 -3.04 27.22
C MET A 203 -59.89 -3.20 28.61
N ASP A 204 -60.77 -3.25 29.62
CA ASP A 204 -60.43 -3.71 30.97
C ASP A 204 -60.06 -5.20 30.88
N VAL A 205 -58.78 -5.46 30.66
CA VAL A 205 -58.22 -6.79 30.79
C VAL A 205 -58.05 -7.03 32.29
N ASP A 206 -59.10 -7.57 32.89
CA ASP A 206 -59.28 -7.87 34.31
C ASP A 206 -58.27 -8.97 34.76
N PHE A 207 -56.99 -8.58 34.84
CA PHE A 207 -55.83 -9.41 35.18
C PHE A 207 -55.67 -9.56 36.70
N PRO A 208 -56.57 -10.33 37.33
CA PRO A 208 -56.12 -11.33 38.32
C PRO A 208 -56.74 -12.71 38.11
N LYS A 209 -57.63 -12.90 37.12
CA LYS A 209 -58.35 -14.17 36.89
C LYS A 209 -57.56 -15.19 36.06
N VAL A 210 -56.66 -14.73 35.18
CA VAL A 210 -55.87 -15.61 34.29
C VAL A 210 -54.87 -16.47 35.08
N PHE A 211 -54.28 -15.93 36.15
CA PHE A 211 -53.33 -16.66 36.99
C PHE A 211 -53.97 -17.83 37.76
N LYS A 212 -55.26 -17.70 38.13
CA LYS A 212 -55.98 -18.78 38.86
C LYS A 212 -56.40 -19.93 37.95
N LEU A 213 -56.61 -19.68 36.65
CA LEU A 213 -56.95 -20.73 35.68
C LEU A 213 -55.73 -21.60 35.36
N MET A 214 -54.55 -20.99 35.15
CA MET A 214 -53.33 -21.76 34.88
C MET A 214 -52.84 -22.60 36.06
N GLN A 215 -53.01 -22.12 37.30
CA GLN A 215 -52.66 -22.91 38.49
C GLN A 215 -53.62 -24.09 38.76
N LYS A 216 -54.86 -24.04 38.26
CA LYS A 216 -55.84 -25.11 38.43
C LYS A 216 -55.64 -26.26 37.43
N GLU A 217 -55.08 -25.98 36.25
CA GLU A 217 -54.83 -26.99 35.20
C GLU A 217 -53.54 -27.79 35.40
N GLN A 218 -52.62 -27.32 36.24
CA GLN A 218 -51.38 -28.04 36.59
C GLN A 218 -51.49 -28.89 37.87
N ALA A 219 -52.67 -28.96 38.49
CA ALA A 219 -52.91 -29.73 39.71
C ALA A 219 -54.06 -30.74 39.51
N ILE A 220 -53.93 -31.63 38.52
CA ILE A 220 -54.67 -32.89 38.47
C ILE A 220 -53.63 -33.97 38.07
N PRO A 221 -53.47 -35.04 38.87
CA PRO A 221 -52.43 -36.06 38.69
C PRO A 221 -52.65 -36.98 37.48
#